data_AF-A0A932KMY6-F1
#
_entry.id   AF-A0A932KMY6-F1
#
_cell.length_a   1.000
_cell.length_b   1.000
_cell.length_c   1.000
_cell.angle_alpha   90.00
_cell.angle_beta   90.00
_cell.angle_gamma   90.00
#
_symmetry.space_group_name_H-M   'P 1'
#
loop_
_entity.id
_entity.type
_entity.pdbx_description
1 polymer ?
#
loop_
_entity_poly.entity_id
_entity_poly.type
_entity_poly.pdbx_seq_one_letter_code
_entity_poly.pdbx_strand_id
1 'polypeptide(L)'
;MKIFEEVKGSGCHWACAYPKDKRPRQVEDGAVMFMGRLVEPKDTIIYGRAVAMQHQEGRDDATPADMKLRPWKEKWPHYIRVHHAEFIAGTLSNGVPLSQLMEEFKSDAFASTKQHAAKGSGNTDPRKAYMRQAAVKLSDEGYNWLNNRLEAAFQNHGKLTSSELEKLDWPDRIVRPRSGGSHRG
;
A
#
# COMPACT_ATOMS: atom_id res chain seq x y z
N MET A 1 1.46 15.72 8.67
CA MET A 1 2.63 14.96 8.18
C MET A 1 2.66 15.00 6.66
N LYS A 2 3.81 15.35 6.04
CA LYS A 2 3.97 15.31 4.58
C LYS A 2 4.07 13.86 4.10
N ILE A 3 3.44 13.54 2.97
CA ILE A 3 3.44 12.17 2.42
C ILE A 3 4.84 11.75 2.00
N PHE A 4 5.65 12.65 1.44
CA PHE A 4 7.05 12.37 1.11
C PHE A 4 7.85 11.82 2.32
N GLU A 5 7.69 12.43 3.49
CA GLU A 5 8.38 11.97 4.71
C GLU A 5 7.84 10.63 5.21
N GLU A 6 6.53 10.38 5.06
CA GLU A 6 5.93 9.09 5.39
C GLU A 6 6.45 7.97 4.46
N VAL A 7 6.52 8.24 3.16
CA VAL A 7 7.07 7.32 2.16
C VAL A 7 8.53 7.04 2.48
N LYS A 8 9.34 8.08 2.74
CA LYS A 8 10.74 7.95 3.14
C LYS A 8 10.91 7.15 4.43
N GLY A 9 10.10 7.42 5.46
CA GLY A 9 10.18 6.72 6.75
C GLY A 9 9.80 5.25 6.65
N SER A 10 8.75 4.93 5.88
CA SER A 10 8.22 3.57 5.74
C SER A 10 8.93 2.71 4.69
N GLY A 11 9.46 3.32 3.62
CA GLY A 11 9.99 2.57 2.46
C GLY A 11 8.89 1.97 1.57
N CYS A 12 7.65 2.43 1.69
CA CYS A 12 6.50 1.86 0.98
C CYS A 12 6.52 2.08 -0.54
N HIS A 13 7.42 2.94 -1.04
CA HIS A 13 7.65 3.14 -2.48
C HIS A 13 8.29 1.96 -3.19
N TRP A 14 8.88 1.03 -2.44
CA TRP A 14 9.49 -0.16 -3.03
C TRP A 14 9.09 -1.48 -2.36
N ALA A 15 8.61 -1.47 -1.12
CA ALA A 15 8.01 -2.65 -0.50
C ALA A 15 6.93 -2.36 0.56
N CYS A 16 5.89 -3.18 0.56
CA CYS A 16 4.94 -3.29 1.66
C CYS A 16 5.40 -4.37 2.64
N ALA A 17 5.62 -4.00 3.90
CA ALA A 17 6.12 -4.91 4.93
C ALA A 17 4.99 -5.64 5.67
N TYR A 18 5.24 -6.89 6.03
CA TYR A 18 4.35 -7.77 6.77
C TYR A 18 5.05 -8.26 8.06
N PRO A 19 4.29 -8.53 9.14
CA PRO A 19 4.86 -8.92 10.42
C PRO A 19 5.52 -10.30 10.32
N LYS A 20 6.52 -10.54 11.18
CA LYS A 20 7.39 -11.74 11.15
C LYS A 20 6.65 -13.08 11.21
N ASP A 21 5.43 -13.09 11.71
CA ASP A 21 4.56 -14.26 11.84
C ASP A 21 3.63 -14.45 10.63
N LYS A 22 3.63 -13.53 9.65
CA LYS A 22 2.73 -13.57 8.49
C LYS A 22 3.48 -13.33 7.18
N ARG A 23 3.51 -14.34 6.31
CA ARG A 23 3.99 -14.19 4.93
C ARG A 23 2.85 -13.81 3.98
N PRO A 24 3.05 -12.84 3.07
CA PRO A 24 1.99 -12.35 2.18
C PRO A 24 1.80 -13.21 0.92
N ARG A 25 1.60 -14.53 1.09
CA ARG A 25 1.50 -15.50 -0.02
C ARG A 25 0.27 -15.32 -0.89
N GLN A 26 -0.75 -14.62 -0.38
CA GLN A 26 -2.02 -14.37 -1.07
C GLN A 26 -1.96 -13.24 -2.11
N VAL A 27 -0.83 -12.53 -2.21
CA VAL A 27 -0.67 -11.43 -3.18
C VAL A 27 -0.08 -11.99 -4.46
N GLU A 28 -0.76 -11.73 -5.58
CA GLU A 28 -0.39 -12.16 -6.92
C GLU A 28 0.40 -11.07 -7.66
N ASP A 29 1.18 -11.46 -8.66
CA ASP A 29 1.83 -10.52 -9.57
C ASP A 29 0.79 -9.62 -10.25
N GLY A 30 1.06 -8.31 -10.30
CA GLY A 30 0.16 -7.34 -10.91
C GLY A 30 -0.94 -6.83 -9.98
N ALA A 31 -1.07 -7.35 -8.76
CA ALA A 31 -2.04 -6.83 -7.79
C ALA A 31 -1.75 -5.36 -7.45
N VAL A 32 -2.78 -4.54 -7.34
CA VAL A 32 -2.63 -3.15 -6.88
C VAL A 32 -2.64 -3.13 -5.36
N MET A 33 -1.57 -2.60 -4.77
CA MET A 33 -1.44 -2.36 -3.35
C MET A 33 -1.76 -0.91 -3.05
N PHE A 34 -2.73 -0.67 -2.17
CA PHE A 34 -2.97 0.66 -1.61
C PHE A 34 -2.13 0.84 -0.34
N MET A 35 -1.39 1.94 -0.25
CA MET A 35 -0.54 2.28 0.88
C MET A 35 -1.28 3.20 1.83
N GLY A 36 -1.31 2.81 3.11
CA GLY A 36 -2.02 3.54 4.14
C GLY A 36 -1.18 3.81 5.38
N ARG A 37 -1.54 4.87 6.11
CA ARG A 37 -0.98 5.19 7.43
C ARG A 37 -2.10 5.28 8.46
N LEU A 38 -1.97 4.54 9.55
CA LEU A 38 -2.82 4.70 10.73
C LEU A 38 -2.55 6.07 11.39
N VAL A 39 -3.61 6.85 11.59
CA VAL A 39 -3.60 8.18 12.24
C VAL A 39 -4.65 8.24 13.35
N GLU A 40 -4.58 9.28 14.20
CA GLU A 40 -5.59 9.57 15.22
C GLU A 40 -6.58 10.65 14.75
N PRO A 41 -7.89 10.53 15.07
CA PRO A 41 -8.53 9.38 15.71
C PRO A 41 -8.50 8.14 14.79
N LYS A 42 -8.14 6.97 15.35
CA LYS A 42 -7.89 5.67 14.69
C LYS A 42 -8.55 5.46 13.32
N ASP A 43 -7.86 5.89 12.27
CA ASP A 43 -8.23 5.60 10.88
C ASP A 43 -6.97 5.36 10.03
N THR A 44 -7.10 4.57 8.96
CA THR A 44 -6.05 4.43 7.96
C THR A 44 -6.30 5.38 6.82
N ILE A 45 -5.38 6.33 6.63
CA ILE A 45 -5.41 7.22 5.47
C ILE A 45 -4.65 6.55 4.33
N ILE A 46 -5.33 6.31 3.21
CA ILE A 46 -4.74 5.83 1.97
C ILE A 46 -4.16 7.03 1.20
N TYR A 47 -2.87 6.98 0.89
CA TYR A 47 -2.15 8.12 0.32
C TYR A 47 -1.35 7.80 -0.95
N GLY A 48 -1.38 6.53 -1.37
CA GLY A 48 -0.72 6.09 -2.59
C GLY A 48 -1.10 4.68 -2.96
N ARG A 49 -0.60 4.25 -4.13
CA ARG A 49 -0.74 2.89 -4.63
C ARG A 49 0.51 2.47 -5.40
N ALA A 50 0.69 1.17 -5.58
CA ALA A 50 1.69 0.63 -6.49
C ALA A 50 1.28 -0.76 -6.99
N VAL A 51 2.02 -1.29 -7.95
CA VAL A 51 1.80 -2.64 -8.47
C VAL A 51 2.73 -3.61 -7.77
N ALA A 52 2.17 -4.70 -7.25
CA ALA A 52 2.87 -5.73 -6.50
C ALA A 52 3.54 -6.77 -7.38
N MET A 53 4.62 -7.32 -6.83
CA MET A 53 5.20 -8.59 -7.22
C MET A 53 4.86 -9.63 -6.15
N GLN A 54 4.51 -10.83 -6.57
CA GLN A 54 4.26 -11.97 -5.70
C GLN A 54 5.46 -12.25 -4.81
N HIS A 55 5.19 -12.53 -3.53
CA HIS A 55 6.20 -12.83 -2.52
C HIS A 55 7.04 -14.05 -2.88
N GLN A 56 8.36 -13.92 -2.81
CA GLN A 56 9.33 -14.99 -2.93
C GLN A 56 10.22 -15.03 -1.68
N GLU A 57 10.18 -16.16 -0.96
CA GLU A 57 10.98 -16.36 0.25
C GLU A 57 12.48 -16.25 -0.05
N GLY A 58 13.24 -15.63 0.87
CA GLY A 58 14.67 -15.35 0.71
C GLY A 58 14.98 -14.15 -0.20
N ARG A 59 14.18 -13.91 -1.26
CA ARG A 59 14.28 -12.69 -2.09
C ARG A 59 13.64 -11.49 -1.38
N ASP A 60 12.47 -11.71 -0.78
CA ASP A 60 11.58 -10.66 -0.28
C ASP A 60 11.55 -10.64 1.26
N ASP A 61 12.73 -10.77 1.85
CA ASP A 61 12.95 -10.66 3.28
C ASP A 61 13.93 -9.51 3.57
N ALA A 62 13.74 -8.85 4.72
CA ALA A 62 14.57 -7.75 5.17
C ALA A 62 16.05 -8.15 5.27
N THR A 63 16.91 -7.37 4.63
CA THR A 63 18.36 -7.54 4.77
C THR A 63 18.88 -6.89 6.05
N PRO A 64 20.10 -7.22 6.51
CA PRO A 64 20.74 -6.47 7.60
C PRO A 64 20.86 -4.96 7.31
N ALA A 65 21.09 -4.58 6.05
CA ALA A 65 21.12 -3.17 5.63
C ALA A 65 19.75 -2.50 5.78
N ASP A 66 18.67 -3.19 5.43
CA ASP A 66 17.31 -2.72 5.63
C ASP A 66 17.01 -2.45 7.11
N MET A 67 17.39 -3.38 7.99
CA MET A 67 17.16 -3.27 9.44
C MET A 67 18.03 -2.17 10.05
N LYS A 68 19.25 -1.95 9.55
CA LYS A 68 20.09 -0.83 9.97
C LYS A 68 19.46 0.52 9.59
N LEU A 69 18.87 0.62 8.40
CA LEU A 69 18.20 1.84 7.95
C LEU A 69 16.85 2.05 8.66
N ARG A 70 16.11 0.97 8.91
CA ARG A 70 14.78 0.97 9.54
C ARG A 70 14.66 -0.19 10.54
N PRO A 71 15.02 0.02 11.83
CA PRO A 71 15.06 -1.04 12.84
C PRO A 71 13.74 -1.80 13.04
N TRP A 72 12.59 -1.14 12.81
CA TRP A 72 11.28 -1.79 12.94
C TRP A 72 11.06 -2.96 11.96
N LYS A 73 11.86 -3.05 10.88
CA LYS A 73 11.83 -4.17 9.93
C LYS A 73 12.28 -5.50 10.54
N GLU A 74 12.91 -5.50 11.72
CA GLU A 74 13.14 -6.73 12.49
C GLU A 74 11.82 -7.43 12.86
N LYS A 75 10.78 -6.64 13.17
CA LYS A 75 9.43 -7.13 13.49
C LYS A 75 8.55 -7.29 12.26
N TRP A 76 8.89 -6.61 11.17
CA TRP A 76 8.17 -6.61 9.89
C TRP A 76 9.10 -6.95 8.71
N PRO A 77 9.66 -8.17 8.68
CA PRO A 77 10.74 -8.49 7.75
C PRO A 77 10.27 -8.95 6.38
N HIS A 78 9.01 -9.36 6.22
CA HIS A 78 8.53 -9.96 4.97
C HIS A 78 7.98 -8.89 4.03
N TYR A 79 8.34 -8.95 2.76
CA TYR A 79 7.96 -7.94 1.78
C TYR A 79 7.02 -8.47 0.71
N ILE A 80 6.12 -7.59 0.29
CA ILE A 80 5.68 -7.52 -1.10
C ILE A 80 6.47 -6.39 -1.74
N ARG A 81 7.33 -6.73 -2.70
CA ARG A 81 7.99 -5.70 -3.53
C ARG A 81 6.96 -5.04 -4.42
N VAL A 82 7.12 -3.75 -4.64
CA VAL A 82 6.23 -2.98 -5.51
C VAL A 82 7.02 -2.14 -6.50
N HIS A 83 6.37 -1.77 -7.59
CA HIS A 83 6.90 -0.89 -8.62
C HIS A 83 5.79 0.02 -9.17
N HIS A 84 6.14 1.01 -9.99
CA HIS A 84 5.20 2.00 -10.53
C HIS A 84 4.38 2.67 -9.40
N ALA A 85 5.06 3.02 -8.30
CA ALA A 85 4.42 3.61 -7.15
C ALA A 85 4.01 5.07 -7.43
N GLU A 86 2.80 5.41 -6.99
CA GLU A 86 2.20 6.72 -7.14
C GLU A 86 1.71 7.20 -5.77
N PHE A 87 2.08 8.43 -5.39
CA PHE A 87 1.77 9.01 -4.09
C PHE A 87 1.27 10.43 -4.27
N ILE A 88 0.37 10.88 -3.40
CA ILE A 88 -0.15 12.25 -3.46
C ILE A 88 0.97 13.22 -3.09
N ALA A 89 1.14 14.29 -3.88
CA ALA A 89 2.08 15.39 -3.58
C ALA A 89 1.51 16.34 -2.53
N GLY A 90 1.29 15.84 -1.32
CA GLY A 90 0.63 16.60 -0.26
C GLY A 90 0.93 16.08 1.14
N THR A 91 -0.04 16.29 2.03
CA THR A 91 -0.02 15.78 3.40
C THR A 91 -1.03 14.66 3.56
N LEU A 92 -0.97 13.91 4.67
CA LEU A 92 -1.96 12.86 4.92
C LEU A 92 -3.41 13.36 4.92
N SER A 93 -3.69 14.64 5.22
CA SER A 93 -5.06 15.16 5.14
C SER A 93 -5.62 15.20 3.71
N ASN A 94 -4.77 15.02 2.69
CA ASN A 94 -5.17 14.92 1.29
C ASN A 94 -5.50 13.49 0.86
N GLY A 95 -5.24 12.49 1.71
CA GLY A 95 -5.51 11.08 1.42
C GLY A 95 -6.96 10.68 1.65
N VAL A 96 -7.28 9.44 1.30
CA VAL A 96 -8.63 8.87 1.41
C VAL A 96 -8.75 8.10 2.73
N PRO A 97 -9.67 8.47 3.64
CA PRO A 97 -9.87 7.72 4.87
C PRO A 97 -10.51 6.36 4.58
N LEU A 98 -9.90 5.27 5.05
CA LEU A 98 -10.41 3.91 4.82
C LEU A 98 -11.75 3.68 5.54
N SER A 99 -12.00 4.39 6.63
CA SER A 99 -13.31 4.40 7.30
C SER A 99 -14.47 4.76 6.36
N GLN A 100 -14.27 5.70 5.43
CA GLN A 100 -15.30 6.09 4.46
C GLN A 100 -15.67 4.93 3.53
N LEU A 101 -14.67 4.16 3.08
CA LEU A 101 -14.92 2.95 2.30
C LEU A 101 -15.76 1.94 3.11
N MET A 102 -15.38 1.72 4.36
CA MET A 102 -16.07 0.77 5.25
C MET A 102 -17.51 1.20 5.56
N GLU A 103 -17.76 2.50 5.67
CA GLU A 103 -19.09 3.06 5.93
C GLU A 103 -19.99 2.99 4.69
N GLU A 104 -19.43 3.30 3.52
CA GLU A 104 -20.14 3.26 2.24
C GLU A 104 -20.55 1.82 1.87
N PHE A 105 -19.62 0.87 1.91
CA PHE A 105 -19.86 -0.49 1.41
C PHE A 105 -20.18 -1.51 2.49
N LYS A 106 -19.95 -1.21 3.77
CA LYS A 106 -20.20 -2.14 4.88
C LYS A 106 -19.54 -3.50 4.61
N SER A 107 -20.32 -4.58 4.57
CA SER A 107 -19.82 -5.93 4.25
C SER A 107 -19.16 -6.02 2.89
N ASP A 108 -19.52 -5.14 1.95
CA ASP A 108 -19.08 -5.21 0.58
C ASP A 108 -17.77 -4.45 0.37
N ALA A 109 -17.14 -3.90 1.43
CA ALA A 109 -15.86 -3.20 1.32
C ALA A 109 -14.70 -4.16 1.02
N PHE A 110 -14.72 -5.35 1.64
CA PHE A 110 -13.65 -6.34 1.53
C PHE A 110 -14.15 -7.67 0.97
N ALA A 111 -13.29 -8.37 0.25
CA ALA A 111 -13.65 -9.62 -0.42
C ALA A 111 -14.18 -10.67 0.58
N SER A 112 -13.54 -10.81 1.74
CA SER A 112 -13.93 -11.79 2.75
C SER A 112 -15.25 -11.44 3.43
N THR A 113 -15.48 -10.17 3.80
CA THR A 113 -16.73 -9.74 4.44
C THR A 113 -17.91 -9.87 3.48
N LYS A 114 -17.70 -9.60 2.19
CA LYS A 114 -18.71 -9.77 1.14
C LYS A 114 -19.08 -11.24 0.95
N GLN A 115 -18.06 -12.12 0.90
CA GLN A 115 -18.27 -13.56 0.82
C GLN A 115 -19.01 -14.11 2.04
N HIS A 116 -18.70 -13.65 3.25
CA HIS A 116 -19.42 -14.06 4.46
C HIS A 116 -20.88 -13.58 4.46
N ALA A 117 -21.14 -12.36 4.01
CA ALA A 117 -22.50 -11.84 3.88
C ALA A 117 -23.33 -12.69 2.90
N ALA A 118 -22.78 -13.00 1.73
CA ALA A 118 -23.45 -13.84 0.73
C ALA A 118 -23.74 -15.27 1.23
N LYS A 119 -22.84 -15.83 2.05
CA LYS A 119 -23.02 -17.16 2.66
C LYS A 119 -23.93 -17.16 3.90
N GLY A 120 -24.29 -15.99 4.43
CA GLY A 120 -25.01 -15.87 5.71
C GLY A 120 -24.22 -16.35 6.94
N SER A 121 -22.88 -16.49 6.84
CA SER A 121 -22.04 -16.98 7.93
C SER A 121 -20.62 -16.38 7.87
N GLY A 122 -20.00 -16.17 9.04
CA GLY A 122 -18.69 -15.56 9.18
C GLY A 122 -18.72 -14.07 9.53
N ASN A 123 -17.56 -13.42 9.53
CA ASN A 123 -17.44 -12.00 9.88
C ASN A 123 -17.81 -11.09 8.69
N THR A 124 -18.86 -10.29 8.82
CA THR A 124 -19.32 -9.31 7.82
C THR A 124 -18.94 -7.87 8.15
N ASP A 125 -18.33 -7.62 9.32
CA ASP A 125 -17.93 -6.29 9.76
C ASP A 125 -16.53 -5.94 9.23
N PRO A 126 -16.39 -4.95 8.32
CA PRO A 126 -15.11 -4.57 7.75
C PRO A 126 -14.14 -3.99 8.80
N ARG A 127 -14.63 -3.27 9.82
CA ARG A 127 -13.76 -2.74 10.89
C ARG A 127 -13.11 -3.88 11.65
N LYS A 128 -13.89 -4.91 11.99
CA LYS A 128 -13.34 -6.13 12.63
C LYS A 128 -12.42 -6.91 11.70
N ALA A 129 -12.74 -6.99 10.42
CA ALA A 129 -11.95 -7.75 9.44
C ALA A 129 -10.57 -7.12 9.21
N TYR A 130 -10.47 -5.79 9.25
CA TYR A 130 -9.22 -5.06 9.04
C TYR A 130 -8.40 -4.88 10.32
N MET A 131 -9.03 -4.92 11.50
CA MET A 131 -8.36 -4.71 12.78
C MET A 131 -7.14 -5.63 12.95
N ARG A 132 -5.99 -5.02 13.24
CA ARG A 132 -4.67 -5.69 13.43
C ARG A 132 -4.18 -6.48 12.21
N GLN A 133 -4.72 -6.22 11.02
CA GLN A 133 -4.20 -6.81 9.78
C GLN A 133 -3.12 -5.91 9.17
N ALA A 134 -2.09 -6.53 8.63
CA ALA A 134 -1.11 -5.84 7.79
C ALA A 134 -1.69 -5.40 6.44
N ALA A 135 -2.66 -6.17 5.92
CA ALA A 135 -3.38 -5.88 4.68
C ALA A 135 -4.69 -6.67 4.62
N VAL A 136 -5.61 -6.21 3.79
CA VAL A 136 -6.88 -6.88 3.46
C VAL A 136 -7.12 -6.81 1.95
N LYS A 137 -7.73 -7.84 1.37
CA LYS A 137 -8.16 -7.82 -0.04
C LYS A 137 -9.48 -7.08 -0.15
N LEU A 138 -9.51 -6.01 -0.93
CA LEU A 138 -10.73 -5.29 -1.28
C LEU A 138 -11.66 -6.19 -2.10
N SER A 139 -12.96 -5.92 -2.03
CA SER A 139 -13.90 -6.39 -3.06
C SER A 139 -13.66 -5.60 -4.36
N ASP A 140 -14.32 -6.01 -5.45
CA ASP A 140 -14.27 -5.26 -6.71
C ASP A 140 -14.89 -3.86 -6.56
N GLU A 141 -16.00 -3.73 -5.84
CA GLU A 141 -16.65 -2.46 -5.57
C GLU A 141 -15.77 -1.55 -4.69
N GLY A 142 -15.18 -2.12 -3.64
CA GLY A 142 -14.30 -1.37 -2.74
C GLY A 142 -13.00 -0.95 -3.42
N TYR A 143 -12.46 -1.80 -4.29
CA TYR A 143 -11.34 -1.45 -5.17
C TYR A 143 -11.70 -0.25 -6.06
N ASN A 144 -12.79 -0.35 -6.82
CA ASN A 144 -13.20 0.69 -7.76
C ASN A 144 -13.43 2.03 -7.06
N TRP A 145 -14.12 2.00 -5.92
CA TRP A 145 -14.38 3.21 -5.15
C TRP A 145 -13.08 3.84 -4.62
N LEU A 146 -12.22 3.05 -3.98
CA LEU A 146 -10.98 3.58 -3.39
C LEU A 146 -10.04 4.09 -4.47
N ASN A 147 -9.94 3.38 -5.59
CA ASN A 147 -9.16 3.78 -6.74
C ASN A 147 -9.64 5.13 -7.28
N ASN A 148 -10.95 5.31 -7.49
CA ASN A 148 -11.52 6.55 -8.01
C ASN A 148 -11.30 7.73 -7.05
N ARG A 149 -11.43 7.51 -5.74
CA ARG A 149 -11.15 8.55 -4.73
C ARG A 149 -9.68 8.94 -4.69
N LEU A 150 -8.79 7.97 -4.81
CA LEU A 150 -7.35 8.23 -4.85
C LEU A 150 -6.94 8.95 -6.14
N GLU A 151 -7.54 8.59 -7.29
CA GLU A 151 -7.34 9.33 -8.55
C GLU A 151 -7.81 10.78 -8.45
N ALA A 152 -8.97 11.04 -7.84
CA ALA A 152 -9.42 12.40 -7.59
C ALA A 152 -8.44 13.17 -6.70
N ALA A 153 -7.87 12.53 -5.67
CA ALA A 153 -6.83 13.14 -4.84
C ALA A 153 -5.56 13.46 -5.64
N PHE A 154 -5.14 12.57 -6.56
CA PHE A 154 -4.03 12.84 -7.48
C PHE A 154 -4.32 14.01 -8.43
N GLN A 155 -5.54 14.14 -8.93
CA GLN A 155 -5.95 15.25 -9.80
C GLN A 155 -5.94 16.58 -9.05
N ASN A 156 -6.43 16.58 -7.81
CA ASN A 156 -6.58 17.80 -7.01
C ASN A 156 -5.27 18.29 -6.38
N HIS A 157 -4.35 17.38 -6.06
CA HIS A 157 -3.16 17.68 -5.27
C HIS A 157 -1.85 17.30 -5.96
N GLY A 158 -1.92 16.68 -7.15
CA GLY A 158 -0.76 16.18 -7.87
C GLY A 158 -0.21 14.88 -7.32
N LYS A 159 0.80 14.35 -8.03
CA LYS A 159 1.57 13.16 -7.66
C LYS A 159 2.99 13.56 -7.32
N LEU A 160 3.63 12.86 -6.37
CA LEU A 160 5.08 12.96 -6.20
C LEU A 160 5.76 12.66 -7.53
N THR A 161 6.64 13.56 -7.93
CA THR A 161 7.34 13.49 -9.22
C THR A 161 8.44 12.44 -9.18
N SER A 162 8.90 12.01 -10.36
CA SER A 162 10.04 11.09 -10.46
C SER A 162 11.29 11.64 -9.77
N SER A 163 11.56 12.95 -9.89
CA SER A 163 12.73 13.58 -9.24
C SER A 163 12.60 13.65 -7.72
N GLU A 164 11.39 13.66 -7.17
CA GLU A 164 11.17 13.50 -5.73
C GLU A 164 11.40 12.04 -5.32
N LEU A 165 10.83 11.08 -6.04
CA LEU A 165 11.02 9.65 -5.74
C LEU A 165 12.48 9.19 -5.86
N GLU A 166 13.27 9.80 -6.74
CA GLU A 166 14.71 9.57 -6.88
C GLU A 166 15.53 9.97 -5.64
N LYS A 167 15.00 10.86 -4.78
CA LYS A 167 15.64 11.25 -3.52
C LYS A 167 15.44 10.23 -2.40
N LEU A 168 14.62 9.20 -2.62
CA LEU A 168 14.38 8.12 -1.67
C LEU A 168 15.44 7.02 -1.81
N ASP A 169 15.55 6.16 -0.81
CA ASP A 169 16.38 4.96 -0.88
C ASP A 169 15.77 3.92 -1.82
N TRP A 170 16.60 3.24 -2.60
CA TRP A 170 16.17 2.13 -3.43
C TRP A 170 17.06 0.93 -3.13
N PRO A 171 16.50 -0.26 -2.88
CA PRO A 171 17.32 -1.43 -2.64
C PRO A 171 18.09 -1.79 -3.93
N ASP A 172 19.33 -2.23 -3.79
CA ASP A 172 20.25 -2.56 -4.90
C ASP A 172 19.68 -3.56 -5.92
N ARG A 173 18.60 -4.28 -5.55
CA ARG A 173 17.94 -5.32 -6.34
C ARG A 173 16.58 -4.92 -6.93
N ILE A 174 16.22 -3.64 -6.96
CA ILE A 174 15.06 -3.21 -7.74
C ILE A 174 15.56 -2.56 -9.02
N VAL A 175 15.34 -3.26 -10.13
CA VAL A 175 15.55 -2.74 -11.48
C VAL A 175 14.81 -1.42 -11.56
N ARG A 176 15.55 -0.32 -11.71
CA ARG A 176 14.98 1.01 -11.87
C ARG A 176 13.98 0.98 -13.04
N PRO A 177 12.83 1.67 -12.97
CA PRO A 177 12.10 2.00 -14.18
C PRO A 177 13.09 2.78 -15.06
N ARG A 178 13.43 2.23 -16.22
CA ARG A 178 14.24 2.96 -17.20
C ARG A 178 13.47 4.23 -17.54
N SER A 179 14.02 5.38 -17.20
CA SER A 179 13.56 6.66 -17.73
C SER A 179 13.54 6.54 -19.25
N GLY A 180 12.35 6.76 -19.83
CA GLY A 180 12.12 6.62 -21.27
C GLY A 180 13.19 7.37 -22.06
N GLY A 181 13.92 6.63 -22.90
CA GLY A 181 14.93 7.19 -23.77
C GLY A 181 14.29 8.20 -24.72
N SER A 182 14.76 9.44 -24.63
CA SER A 182 14.60 10.45 -25.67
C SER A 182 15.17 9.90 -26.98
N HIS A 183 14.30 9.45 -27.89
CA HIS A 183 14.66 9.33 -29.30
C HIS A 183 14.64 10.74 -29.90
N ARG A 184 15.83 11.33 -30.01
CA ARG A 184 16.18 12.31 -31.04
C ARG A 184 17.51 11.88 -31.62
N GLY A 185 17.54 11.72 -32.93
CA GLY A 185 18.67 11.25 -33.73
C GLY A 185 18.13 10.62 -35.01
#